data_AF-A0A3M0KRV7-F1
#
_entry.id   AF-A0A3M0KRV7-F1
#
_cell.length_a   1.000
_cell.length_b   1.000
_cell.length_c   1.000
_cell.angle_alpha   90.00
_cell.angle_beta   90.00
_cell.angle_gamma   90.00
#
_symmetry.space_group_name_H-M   'P 1'
#
loop_
_entity.id
_entity.type
_entity.pdbx_description
1 polymer ?
#
loop_
_entity_poly.entity_id
_entity_poly.type
_entity_poly.pdbx_seq_one_letter_code
_entity_poly.pdbx_strand_id
1 'polypeptide(L)'
;MQYGLFLKGIGLTLEQALEFWKKEFIRGKVDADKFDKGYAYSIRHNYGKEGKRTDYTPYSCMKIIMSNPPSQGDYHGCPFRHSDPELLKQKLQSYKIPPSGITQVLELVKGMHYQLACQKYFELTHDVDDIGFSLNHPNQYFTESQKLLNGGFVPILRNMHFTTWKTKSI
;
A
#
# COMPACT_ATOMS: atom_id res chain seq x y z
N MET A 1 -4.28 10.11 -2.44
CA MET A 1 -5.28 9.19 -3.05
C MET A 1 -4.85 7.72 -3.04
N GLN A 2 -3.62 7.36 -3.45
CA GLN A 2 -3.17 5.94 -3.55
C GLN A 2 -3.54 5.08 -2.31
N TYR A 3 -3.10 5.48 -1.12
CA TYR A 3 -3.38 4.69 0.09
C TYR A 3 -4.86 4.69 0.49
N GLY A 4 -5.56 5.82 0.34
CA GLY A 4 -6.99 5.90 0.64
C GLY A 4 -7.84 4.95 -0.23
N LEU A 5 -7.54 4.86 -1.52
CA LEU A 5 -8.22 3.92 -2.42
C LEU A 5 -7.80 2.46 -2.18
N PHE A 6 -6.54 2.21 -1.82
CA PHE A 6 -6.11 0.88 -1.38
C PHE A 6 -6.91 0.42 -0.15
N LEU A 7 -7.06 1.27 0.88
CA LEU A 7 -7.82 0.98 2.09
C LEU A 7 -9.29 0.66 1.78
N LYS A 8 -9.92 1.44 0.90
CA LYS A 8 -11.25 1.14 0.39
C LYS A 8 -11.31 -0.24 -0.27
N GLY A 9 -10.34 -0.56 -1.12
CA GLY A 9 -10.28 -1.84 -1.84
C GLY A 9 -10.06 -3.06 -0.93
N ILE A 10 -9.49 -2.90 0.26
CA ILE A 10 -9.40 -3.98 1.27
C ILE A 10 -10.61 -4.02 2.22
N GLY A 11 -11.64 -3.21 1.95
CA GLY A 11 -12.94 -3.29 2.63
C GLY A 11 -13.19 -2.25 3.72
N LEU A 12 -12.36 -1.21 3.83
CA LEU A 12 -12.64 -0.11 4.76
C LEU A 12 -13.88 0.67 4.29
N THR A 13 -14.89 0.83 5.16
CA THR A 13 -16.07 1.64 4.80
C THR A 13 -15.75 3.13 4.84
N LEU A 14 -16.64 3.97 4.31
CA LEU A 14 -16.46 5.42 4.35
C LEU A 14 -16.39 5.93 5.80
N GLU A 15 -17.26 5.44 6.67
CA GLU A 15 -17.32 5.81 8.09
C GLU A 15 -16.00 5.46 8.78
N GLN A 16 -15.52 4.22 8.57
CA GLN A 16 -14.24 3.77 9.11
C GLN A 16 -13.06 4.56 8.54
N ALA A 17 -13.09 4.92 7.26
CA ALA A 17 -12.05 5.72 6.64
C ALA A 17 -12.00 7.15 7.20
N LEU A 18 -13.16 7.79 7.40
CA LEU A 18 -13.25 9.11 8.03
C LEU A 18 -12.70 9.07 9.46
N GLU A 19 -13.08 8.06 10.25
CA GLU A 19 -12.57 7.87 11.60
C GLU A 19 -11.06 7.62 11.61
N PHE A 20 -10.59 6.70 10.77
CA PHE A 20 -9.16 6.37 10.63
C PHE A 20 -8.33 7.62 10.33
N TRP A 21 -8.71 8.36 9.29
CA TRP A 21 -7.95 9.54 8.89
C TRP A 21 -8.05 10.67 9.91
N LYS A 22 -9.23 10.91 10.50
CA LYS A 22 -9.39 11.93 11.54
C LYS A 22 -8.46 11.66 12.72
N LYS A 23 -8.42 10.41 13.20
CA LYS A 23 -7.55 9.99 14.30
C LYS A 23 -6.06 10.16 13.99
N GLU A 24 -5.61 9.78 12.79
CA GLU A 24 -4.21 9.90 12.39
C GLU A 24 -3.80 11.36 12.16
N PHE A 25 -4.68 12.21 11.63
CA PHE A 25 -4.42 13.64 11.44
C PHE A 25 -4.35 14.40 12.77
N ILE A 26 -5.22 14.07 13.73
CA ILE A 26 -5.18 14.66 15.08
C ILE A 26 -3.87 14.31 15.78
N ARG A 27 -3.36 13.08 15.65
CA ARG A 27 -2.03 12.70 16.15
C ARG A 27 -0.90 13.55 15.53
N GLY A 28 -1.08 13.97 14.27
CA GLY A 28 -0.22 14.91 13.56
C GLY A 28 -0.46 16.39 13.91
N LYS A 29 -1.21 16.70 14.97
CA LYS A 29 -1.55 18.07 15.42
C LYS A 29 -2.47 18.85 14.47
N VAL A 30 -3.35 18.16 13.74
CA VAL A 30 -4.43 18.79 12.96
C VAL A 30 -5.71 18.81 13.80
N ASP A 31 -6.31 19.99 13.99
CA ASP A 31 -7.57 20.12 14.72
C ASP A 31 -8.73 19.41 14.01
N ALA A 32 -9.70 18.91 14.79
CA ALA A 32 -10.87 18.21 14.28
C ALA A 32 -11.66 19.05 13.25
N ASP A 33 -11.87 20.33 13.53
CA ASP A 33 -12.57 21.25 12.62
C ASP A 33 -11.81 21.46 11.31
N LYS A 34 -10.47 21.53 11.39
CA LYS A 34 -9.61 21.66 10.22
C LYS A 34 -9.64 20.38 9.37
N PHE A 35 -9.71 19.22 10.04
CA PHE A 35 -9.93 17.95 9.35
C PHE A 35 -11.26 17.94 8.58
N ASP A 36 -12.36 18.27 9.25
CA ASP A 36 -13.71 18.20 8.69
C ASP A 36 -13.86 19.17 7.49
N LYS A 37 -13.29 20.38 7.58
CA LYS A 37 -13.32 21.39 6.51
C LYS A 37 -12.35 21.11 5.37
N GLY A 38 -11.15 20.60 5.67
CA GLY A 38 -10.05 20.51 4.70
C GLY A 38 -9.88 19.14 4.03
N TYR A 39 -10.29 18.06 4.68
CA TYR A 39 -9.87 16.70 4.28
C TYR A 39 -11.04 15.73 4.11
N ALA A 40 -12.11 15.86 4.91
CA ALA A 40 -13.24 14.95 4.87
C ALA A 40 -13.94 14.92 3.49
N TYR A 41 -14.00 16.05 2.79
CA TYR A 41 -14.54 16.13 1.43
C TYR A 41 -13.78 15.22 0.45
N SER A 42 -12.43 15.27 0.46
CA SER A 42 -11.59 14.43 -0.41
C SER A 42 -11.77 12.93 -0.12
N ILE A 43 -11.95 12.58 1.16
CA ILE A 43 -12.24 11.20 1.55
C ILE A 43 -13.60 10.76 0.99
N ARG A 44 -14.68 11.54 1.19
CA ARG A 44 -16.00 11.22 0.64
C ARG A 44 -16.00 11.12 -0.89
N HIS A 45 -15.21 11.96 -1.55
CA HIS A 45 -15.01 11.90 -3.00
C HIS A 45 -14.40 10.58 -3.48
N ASN A 46 -13.41 10.03 -2.77
CA ASN A 46 -12.82 8.72 -3.11
C ASN A 46 -13.84 7.55 -3.02
N TYR A 47 -14.92 7.73 -2.26
CA TYR A 47 -16.03 6.77 -2.12
C TYR A 47 -17.25 7.14 -3.00
N GLY A 48 -17.09 8.07 -3.96
CA GLY A 48 -18.17 8.45 -4.87
C GLY A 48 -19.34 9.16 -4.20
N LYS A 49 -19.17 9.72 -2.99
CA LYS A 49 -20.22 10.45 -2.26
C LYS A 49 -20.24 11.96 -2.53
N GLU A 50 -19.29 12.46 -3.32
CA GLU A 50 -19.14 13.88 -3.67
C GLU A 50 -18.89 14.06 -5.18
N GLY A 51 -19.04 15.28 -5.70
CA GLY A 51 -18.73 15.62 -7.09
C GLY A 51 -19.57 14.83 -8.11
N LYS A 52 -18.93 14.29 -9.17
CA LYS A 52 -19.58 13.47 -10.20
C LYS A 52 -20.05 12.09 -9.70
N ARG A 53 -19.84 11.78 -8.41
CA ARG A 53 -20.16 10.48 -7.80
C ARG A 53 -19.50 9.29 -8.50
N THR A 54 -18.30 9.51 -9.05
CA THR A 54 -17.50 8.45 -9.65
C THR A 54 -16.95 7.55 -8.56
N ASP A 55 -17.24 6.26 -8.66
CA ASP A 55 -16.69 5.26 -7.76
C ASP A 55 -15.24 4.94 -8.16
N TYR A 56 -14.27 5.64 -7.57
CA TYR A 56 -12.86 5.48 -7.92
C TYR A 56 -12.36 4.09 -7.56
N THR A 57 -11.83 3.37 -8.55
CA THR A 57 -11.19 2.06 -8.33
C THR A 57 -9.81 2.25 -7.70
N PRO A 58 -9.36 1.32 -6.84
CA PRO A 58 -7.98 1.24 -6.40
C PRO A 58 -7.00 1.26 -7.57
N TYR A 59 -5.79 1.78 -7.34
CA TYR A 59 -4.80 1.92 -8.40
C TYR A 59 -4.05 0.60 -8.62
N SER A 60 -3.94 0.19 -9.89
CA SER A 60 -3.07 -0.92 -10.31
C SER A 60 -1.59 -0.57 -10.16
N CYS A 61 -0.73 -1.59 -10.15
CA CYS A 61 0.72 -1.41 -10.13
C CYS A 61 1.18 -0.52 -11.30
N MET A 62 0.68 -0.79 -12.51
CA MET A 62 1.03 0.00 -13.70
C MET A 62 0.66 1.48 -13.55
N LYS A 63 -0.53 1.79 -13.01
CA LYS A 63 -0.94 3.17 -12.75
C LYS A 63 -0.01 3.85 -11.73
N ILE A 64 0.35 3.14 -10.66
CA ILE A 64 1.26 3.65 -9.62
C ILE A 64 2.68 3.87 -10.16
N ILE A 65 3.15 3.00 -11.06
CA ILE A 65 4.51 3.05 -11.63
C ILE A 65 4.61 4.16 -12.70
N MET A 66 3.58 4.35 -13.52
CA MET A 66 3.69 5.15 -14.76
C MET A 66 3.09 6.55 -14.69
N SER A 67 2.18 6.84 -13.76
CA SER A 67 1.37 8.07 -13.86
C SER A 67 1.92 9.27 -13.08
N ASN A 68 2.00 9.21 -11.76
CA ASN A 68 2.38 10.36 -10.91
C ASN A 68 3.63 10.01 -10.10
N PRO A 69 4.83 10.36 -10.57
CA PRO A 69 6.06 10.12 -9.81
C PRO A 69 6.07 11.01 -8.54
N PRO A 70 6.52 10.47 -7.41
CA PRO A 70 6.59 11.24 -6.16
C PRO A 70 7.69 12.31 -6.22
N SER A 71 7.45 13.44 -5.55
CA SER A 71 8.43 14.50 -5.31
C SER A 71 8.97 14.47 -3.88
N GLN A 72 9.89 15.38 -3.53
CA GLN A 72 10.40 15.50 -2.16
C GLN A 72 9.25 15.74 -1.16
N GLY A 73 9.18 14.92 -0.11
CA GLY A 73 8.09 14.96 0.87
C GLY A 73 6.88 14.09 0.53
N ASP A 74 6.81 13.52 -0.67
CA ASP A 74 5.80 12.55 -1.05
C ASP A 74 6.19 11.12 -0.65
N TYR A 75 5.17 10.33 -0.27
CA TYR A 75 5.32 8.92 0.10
C TYR A 75 4.46 7.99 -0.78
N HIS A 76 3.99 8.47 -1.93
CA HIS A 76 3.23 7.67 -2.89
C HIS A 76 4.16 7.08 -3.98
N GLY A 77 3.59 6.28 -4.89
CA GLY A 77 4.34 5.59 -5.93
C GLY A 77 4.71 4.15 -5.58
N CYS A 78 5.47 3.52 -6.47
CA CYS A 78 6.06 2.19 -6.29
C CYS A 78 7.49 2.33 -5.73
N PRO A 79 7.82 1.78 -4.55
CA PRO A 79 9.16 1.85 -3.98
C PRO A 79 10.24 1.26 -4.90
N PHE A 80 9.94 0.15 -5.57
CA PHE A 80 10.85 -0.51 -6.51
C PHE A 80 11.16 0.33 -7.76
N ARG A 81 10.35 1.34 -8.08
CA ARG A 81 10.57 2.27 -9.21
C ARG A 81 11.16 3.62 -8.76
N HIS A 82 10.64 4.16 -7.67
CA HIS A 82 10.84 5.57 -7.32
C HIS A 82 11.77 5.80 -6.13
N SER A 83 12.11 4.76 -5.36
CA SER A 83 13.14 4.92 -4.33
C SER A 83 14.51 4.86 -4.96
N ASP A 84 15.45 5.64 -4.40
CA ASP A 84 16.87 5.45 -4.67
C ASP A 84 17.30 4.00 -4.31
N PRO A 85 18.18 3.34 -5.10
CA PRO A 85 18.57 1.96 -4.84
C PRO A 85 19.20 1.71 -3.47
N GLU A 86 20.01 2.64 -2.94
CA GLU A 86 20.64 2.48 -1.63
C GLU A 86 19.59 2.66 -0.51
N LEU A 87 18.67 3.61 -0.68
CA LEU A 87 17.53 3.75 0.24
C LEU A 87 16.62 2.51 0.21
N LEU A 88 16.36 1.94 -0.97
CA LEU A 88 15.57 0.72 -1.10
C LEU A 88 16.25 -0.46 -0.39
N LYS A 89 17.57 -0.62 -0.58
CA LYS A 89 18.38 -1.63 0.10
C LYS A 89 18.29 -1.50 1.62
N GLN A 90 18.46 -0.30 2.16
CA GLN A 90 18.34 -0.03 3.61
C GLN A 90 16.95 -0.40 4.15
N LYS A 91 15.88 -0.06 3.41
CA LYS A 91 14.52 -0.47 3.77
C LYS A 91 14.36 -1.99 3.79
N LEU A 92 14.82 -2.69 2.75
CA LEU A 92 14.74 -4.15 2.68
C LEU A 92 15.52 -4.83 3.82
N GLN A 93 16.68 -4.28 4.20
CA GLN A 93 17.43 -4.73 5.39
C GLN A 93 16.63 -4.53 6.68
N SER A 94 15.96 -3.37 6.82
CA SER A 94 15.10 -3.09 7.99
C SER A 94 13.93 -4.06 8.09
N TYR A 95 13.43 -4.55 6.94
CA TYR A 95 12.37 -5.57 6.84
C TYR A 95 12.89 -7.00 7.02
N LYS A 96 14.16 -7.16 7.40
CA LYS A 96 14.80 -8.46 7.67
C LYS A 96 14.85 -9.38 6.45
N ILE A 97 14.88 -8.82 5.25
CA ILE A 97 15.11 -9.60 4.04
C ILE A 97 16.56 -10.10 4.02
N PRO A 98 16.82 -11.38 3.72
CA PRO A 98 18.18 -11.92 3.64
C PRO A 98 19.03 -11.16 2.60
N PRO A 99 20.34 -10.94 2.83
CA PRO A 99 21.18 -10.20 1.90
C PRO A 99 21.17 -10.74 0.46
N SER A 100 21.12 -12.06 0.28
CA SER A 100 20.99 -12.71 -1.04
C SER A 100 19.67 -12.34 -1.74
N GLY A 101 18.57 -12.32 -1.00
CA GLY A 101 17.26 -11.90 -1.50
C GLY A 101 17.23 -10.42 -1.87
N ILE A 102 17.88 -9.56 -1.08
CA ILE A 102 18.02 -8.13 -1.41
C ILE A 102 18.75 -7.96 -2.74
N THR A 103 19.86 -8.67 -2.97
CA THR A 103 20.59 -8.63 -4.25
C THR A 103 19.69 -9.02 -5.42
N GLN A 104 18.89 -10.09 -5.29
CA GLN A 104 17.96 -10.53 -6.33
C GLN A 104 16.89 -9.48 -6.63
N VAL A 105 16.31 -8.87 -5.60
CA VAL A 105 15.32 -7.78 -5.73
C VAL A 105 15.93 -6.58 -6.45
N LEU A 106 17.15 -6.17 -6.09
CA LEU A 106 17.83 -5.03 -6.71
C LEU A 106 18.21 -5.30 -8.18
N GLU A 107 18.57 -6.53 -8.54
CA GLU A 107 18.84 -6.89 -9.95
C GLU A 107 17.56 -6.78 -10.80
N LEU A 108 16.41 -7.22 -10.27
CA LEU A 108 15.12 -7.04 -10.94
C LEU A 108 14.75 -5.56 -11.10
N VAL A 109 15.03 -4.73 -10.09
CA VAL A 109 14.84 -3.27 -10.16
C VAL A 109 15.73 -2.64 -11.23
N LYS A 110 16.99 -3.05 -11.31
CA LYS A 110 17.94 -2.59 -12.34
C LYS A 110 17.47 -2.96 -13.76
N GLY A 111 16.89 -4.15 -13.92
CA GLY A 111 16.22 -4.58 -15.16
C GLY A 111 14.84 -3.93 -15.41
N MET A 112 14.42 -2.97 -14.57
CA MET A 112 13.10 -2.32 -14.63
C MET A 112 11.90 -3.28 -14.45
N HIS A 113 12.13 -4.46 -13.89
CA HIS A 113 11.12 -5.47 -13.61
C HIS A 113 10.45 -5.24 -12.24
N TYR A 114 9.88 -4.05 -12.02
CA TYR A 114 9.43 -3.59 -10.70
C TYR A 114 8.35 -4.47 -10.05
N GLN A 115 7.43 -5.01 -10.84
CA GLN A 115 6.40 -5.93 -10.33
C GLN A 115 7.00 -7.28 -9.94
N LEU A 116 7.98 -7.79 -10.69
CA LEU A 116 8.70 -9.02 -10.32
C LEU A 116 9.56 -8.80 -9.07
N ALA A 117 10.17 -7.63 -8.90
CA ALA A 117 10.86 -7.27 -7.67
C ALA A 117 9.91 -7.29 -6.45
N CYS A 118 8.67 -6.81 -6.64
CA CYS A 118 7.62 -6.88 -5.62
C CYS A 118 7.13 -8.31 -5.34
N GLN A 119 7.04 -9.17 -6.36
CA GLN A 119 6.76 -10.61 -6.19
C GLN A 119 7.87 -11.30 -5.42
N LYS A 120 9.13 -11.02 -5.78
CA LYS A 120 10.27 -11.60 -5.06
C LYS A 120 10.29 -11.18 -3.59
N TYR A 121 9.94 -9.94 -3.31
CA TYR A 121 9.73 -9.49 -1.93
C TYR A 121 8.57 -10.23 -1.23
N PHE A 122 7.45 -10.49 -1.91
CA PHE A 122 6.35 -11.29 -1.36
C PHE A 122 6.81 -12.69 -0.98
N GLU A 123 7.49 -13.40 -1.89
CA GLU A 123 8.06 -14.74 -1.67
C GLU A 123 8.94 -14.77 -0.42
N LEU A 124 9.91 -13.85 -0.34
CA LEU A 124 10.87 -13.77 0.77
C LEU A 124 10.20 -13.44 2.11
N THR A 125 9.09 -12.71 2.12
CA THR A 125 8.39 -12.31 3.35
C THR A 125 7.35 -13.32 3.84
N HIS A 126 6.91 -14.23 2.95
CA HIS A 126 5.95 -15.28 3.28
C HIS A 126 6.59 -16.67 3.32
N ASP A 127 7.89 -16.78 3.05
CA ASP A 127 8.65 -18.03 3.02
C ASP A 127 8.05 -19.04 2.03
N VAL A 128 7.78 -18.57 0.81
CA VAL A 128 7.23 -19.37 -0.30
C VAL A 128 8.12 -19.27 -1.53
N ASP A 129 8.32 -20.39 -2.22
CA ASP A 129 9.18 -20.45 -3.42
C ASP A 129 8.51 -19.92 -4.69
N ASP A 130 7.18 -20.11 -4.80
CA ASP A 130 6.36 -19.63 -5.89
C ASP A 130 4.99 -19.20 -5.35
N ILE A 131 4.52 -18.05 -5.82
CA ILE A 131 3.21 -17.49 -5.48
C ILE A 131 2.10 -18.00 -6.39
N GLY A 132 2.42 -18.57 -7.56
CA GLY A 132 1.45 -19.12 -8.51
C GLY A 132 0.55 -18.06 -9.18
N PHE A 133 0.89 -16.78 -9.10
CA PHE A 133 0.17 -15.69 -9.76
C PHE A 133 1.12 -14.58 -10.22
N SER A 134 0.73 -13.83 -11.26
CA SER A 134 1.45 -12.61 -11.65
C SER A 134 0.88 -11.40 -10.93
N LEU A 135 1.67 -10.81 -10.03
CA LEU A 135 1.27 -9.62 -9.28
C LEU A 135 1.11 -8.40 -10.19
N ASN A 136 -0.07 -7.80 -10.17
CA ASN A 136 -0.38 -6.59 -10.94
C ASN A 136 -1.14 -5.51 -10.16
N HIS A 137 -1.49 -5.77 -8.91
CA HIS A 137 -2.29 -4.85 -8.11
C HIS A 137 -1.95 -4.90 -6.61
N PRO A 138 -1.82 -3.76 -5.89
CA PRO A 138 -1.57 -3.76 -4.44
C PRO A 138 -2.65 -4.49 -3.61
N ASN A 139 -3.93 -4.30 -3.94
CA ASN A 139 -5.01 -5.08 -3.31
C ASN A 139 -4.94 -6.60 -3.59
N GLN A 140 -4.36 -7.04 -4.73
CA GLN A 140 -4.09 -8.47 -4.98
C GLN A 140 -3.00 -8.96 -4.03
N TYR A 141 -1.87 -8.24 -3.92
CA TYR A 141 -0.82 -8.54 -2.94
C TYR A 141 -1.41 -8.74 -1.54
N PHE A 142 -2.25 -7.80 -1.09
CA PHE A 142 -2.90 -7.90 0.21
C PHE A 142 -3.76 -9.15 0.34
N THR A 143 -4.61 -9.42 -0.65
CA THR A 143 -5.54 -10.56 -0.64
C THR A 143 -4.80 -11.89 -0.56
N GLU A 144 -3.76 -12.07 -1.38
CA GLU A 144 -2.95 -13.30 -1.39
C GLU A 144 -2.13 -13.44 -0.11
N SER A 145 -1.58 -12.34 0.43
CA SER A 145 -0.92 -12.33 1.73
C SER A 145 -1.86 -12.78 2.87
N GLN A 146 -3.09 -12.26 2.89
CA GLN A 146 -4.09 -12.67 3.89
C GLN A 146 -4.45 -14.16 3.78
N LYS A 147 -4.54 -14.71 2.56
CA LYS A 147 -4.80 -16.14 2.36
C LYS A 147 -3.68 -17.00 2.97
N LEU A 148 -2.42 -16.62 2.79
CA LEU A 148 -1.30 -17.35 3.37
C LEU A 148 -1.24 -17.24 4.89
N LEU A 149 -1.46 -16.04 5.44
CA LEU A 149 -1.34 -15.81 6.88
C LEU A 149 -2.51 -16.36 7.70
N ASN A 150 -3.72 -16.40 7.13
CA ASN A 150 -4.94 -16.77 7.84
C ASN A 150 -5.62 -18.04 7.29
N GLY A 151 -4.90 -18.88 6.54
CA GLY A 151 -5.42 -20.15 6.03
C GLY A 151 -6.61 -20.00 5.07
N GLY A 152 -6.59 -18.96 4.22
CA GLY A 152 -7.62 -18.72 3.19
C GLY A 152 -8.80 -17.84 3.63
N PHE A 153 -8.90 -17.46 4.91
CA PHE A 153 -9.89 -16.47 5.35
C PHE A 153 -9.34 -15.06 5.16
N VAL A 154 -9.91 -14.30 4.21
CA VAL A 154 -9.63 -12.86 4.09
C VAL A 154 -10.50 -12.16 5.13
N PRO A 155 -9.96 -11.69 6.27
CA PRO A 155 -10.77 -10.98 7.23
C PRO A 155 -11.10 -9.64 6.59
N ILE A 156 -12.37 -9.41 6.27
CA ILE A 156 -12.89 -8.04 6.18
C ILE A 156 -12.45 -7.38 7.48
N LEU A 157 -11.85 -6.18 7.43
CA LEU A 157 -11.20 -5.44 8.52
C LEU A 157 -12.13 -5.11 9.72
N ARG A 158 -12.87 -6.07 10.26
CA ARG A 158 -13.68 -5.92 11.45
C ARG A 158 -12.83 -5.94 12.72
N ASN A 159 -11.69 -6.65 12.72
CA ASN A 159 -10.91 -6.89 13.96
C ASN A 159 -9.37 -6.74 13.86
N MET A 160 -8.81 -6.23 12.76
CA MET A 160 -7.35 -5.97 12.71
C MET A 160 -7.01 -4.62 13.33
N HIS A 161 -6.24 -4.63 14.43
CA HIS A 161 -5.57 -3.44 14.93
C HIS A 161 -4.61 -2.90 13.86
N PHE A 162 -4.96 -1.77 13.23
CA PHE A 162 -4.23 -1.12 12.13
C PHE A 162 -2.72 -0.87 12.37
N THR A 163 -2.26 -0.97 13.62
CA THR A 163 -0.85 -0.81 14.01
C THR A 163 0.06 -1.91 13.48
N THR A 164 -0.44 -3.14 13.28
CA THR A 164 0.41 -4.28 12.86
C THR A 164 0.74 -4.30 11.36
N TRP A 165 -0.03 -3.60 10.51
CA TRP A 165 0.24 -3.52 9.07
C TRP A 165 1.13 -2.35 8.65
N LYS A 166 1.20 -1.27 9.43
CA LYS A 166 2.13 -0.15 9.17
C LYS A 166 3.59 -0.60 9.12
N THR A 167 3.95 -1.66 9.84
CA THR A 167 5.32 -2.20 9.88
C THR A 167 5.65 -3.18 8.74
N LYS A 168 4.64 -3.69 8.02
CA LYS A 168 4.84 -4.70 6.94
C LYS A 168 4.52 -4.20 5.53
N SER A 169 3.97 -3.00 5.35
CA SER A 169 3.44 -2.54 4.05
C SER A 169 3.81 -1.12 3.65
N ILE A 170 4.92 -0.60 4.16
CA ILE A 170 5.50 0.68 3.73
C ILE A 170 6.91 0.40 3.21
#